data_AF-A0A832FM39-F1
#
_entry.id   AF-A0A832FM39-F1
#
_cell.length_a   1.000
_cell.length_b   1.000
_cell.length_c   1.000
_cell.angle_alpha   90.00
_cell.angle_beta   90.00
_cell.angle_gamma   90.00
#
_symmetry.space_group_name_H-M   'P 1'
#
loop_
_entity.id
_entity.type
_entity.pdbx_description
1 polymer ?
#
loop_
_entity_poly.entity_id
_entity_poly.type
_entity_poly.pdbx_seq_one_letter_code
_entity_poly.pdbx_strand_id
1 'polypeptide(L)'
;DKGRAIKLTHYIDLSLKYLGRMPDDWHLYVRTETDLPLAKREELLKELEEKHGWKIDWSRKKILEGPIRPYHAGFNPTCVERLFKEGFSSLAKK
;
A
#
# COMPACT_ATOMS: atom_id res chain seq x y z
N ASP A 1 -5.74 0.28 6.33
CA ASP A 1 -5.88 -1.16 6.69
C ASP A 1 -4.83 -1.53 7.72
N LYS A 2 -5.19 -2.06 8.90
CA LYS A 2 -4.18 -2.43 9.91
C LYS A 2 -3.21 -3.52 9.40
N GLY A 3 -3.68 -4.44 8.56
CA GLY A 3 -2.88 -5.55 8.06
C GLY A 3 -1.70 -5.15 7.16
N ARG A 4 -1.86 -4.12 6.32
CA ARG A 4 -0.76 -3.64 5.45
C ARG A 4 0.32 -2.95 6.27
N ALA A 5 -0.07 -2.09 7.21
CA ALA A 5 0.86 -1.38 8.06
C ALA A 5 1.75 -2.36 8.84
N ILE A 6 1.18 -3.41 9.43
CA ILE A 6 1.94 -4.45 10.14
C ILE A 6 2.94 -5.14 9.19
N LYS A 7 2.51 -5.53 7.99
CA LYS A 7 3.38 -6.18 7.00
C LYS A 7 4.53 -5.27 6.56
N LEU A 8 4.25 -3.99 6.30
CA LEU A 8 5.28 -3.02 5.92
C LEU A 8 6.27 -2.76 7.06
N THR A 9 5.80 -2.65 8.31
CA THR A 9 6.68 -2.56 9.47
C THR A 9 7.66 -3.72 9.51
N HIS A 10 7.18 -4.97 9.45
CA HIS A 10 8.05 -6.14 9.47
C HIS A 10 8.99 -6.21 8.28
N TYR A 11 8.49 -5.90 7.08
CA TYR A 11 9.30 -5.91 5.87
C TYR A 11 10.48 -4.93 5.95
N ILE A 12 10.20 -3.69 6.34
CA ILE A 12 11.21 -2.65 6.52
C ILE A 12 12.19 -3.05 7.64
N ASP A 13 11.69 -3.48 8.79
CA ASP A 13 12.53 -3.81 9.95
C ASP A 13 13.45 -5.01 9.67
N LEU A 14 12.95 -6.06 8.99
CA LEU A 14 13.76 -7.21 8.60
C LEU A 14 14.82 -6.82 7.56
N SER A 15 14.47 -6.00 6.57
CA SER A 15 15.45 -5.51 5.58
C SER A 15 16.54 -4.67 6.24
N LEU A 16 16.18 -3.76 7.14
CA LEU A 16 17.16 -2.95 7.87
C LEU A 16 18.04 -3.81 8.79
N LYS A 17 17.45 -4.80 9.49
CA LYS A 17 18.18 -5.66 10.42
C LYS A 17 19.16 -6.61 9.74
N TYR A 18 18.75 -7.24 8.64
CA TYR A 18 19.52 -8.31 8.01
C TYR A 18 20.26 -7.89 6.74
N LEU A 19 19.79 -6.85 6.04
CA LEU A 19 20.41 -6.34 4.81
C LEU A 19 21.03 -4.95 4.99
N GLY A 20 20.79 -4.28 6.13
CA GLY A 20 21.34 -2.96 6.43
C GLY A 20 20.81 -1.83 5.53
N ARG A 21 19.75 -2.08 4.76
CA ARG A 21 19.20 -1.12 3.79
C ARG A 21 17.68 -1.10 3.78
N MET A 22 17.13 0.06 3.43
CA MET A 22 15.70 0.22 3.14
C MET A 22 15.35 -0.58 1.87
N PRO A 23 14.24 -1.33 1.83
CA PRO A 23 13.88 -2.08 0.63
C PRO A 23 13.48 -1.14 -0.51
N ASP A 24 14.08 -1.28 -1.69
CA ASP A 24 13.93 -0.32 -2.80
C ASP A 24 12.47 -0.19 -3.31
N ASP A 25 11.63 -1.20 -3.12
CA ASP A 25 10.25 -1.33 -3.61
C ASP A 25 9.16 -1.11 -2.55
N TRP A 26 9.52 -0.68 -1.33
CA TRP A 26 8.56 -0.54 -0.22
C TRP A 26 7.35 0.36 -0.55
N HIS A 27 7.59 1.43 -1.30
CA HIS A 27 6.60 2.43 -1.72
C HIS A 27 5.50 1.83 -2.62
N LEU A 28 5.77 0.74 -3.35
CA LEU A 28 4.81 0.09 -4.24
C LEU A 28 3.62 -0.53 -3.49
N TYR A 29 3.77 -0.79 -2.19
CA TYR A 29 2.75 -1.42 -1.35
C TYR A 29 1.90 -0.42 -0.55
N VAL A 30 2.17 0.88 -0.70
CA VAL A 30 1.45 1.96 -0.01
C VAL A 30 0.30 2.44 -0.88
N ARG A 31 -0.94 2.36 -0.36
CA ARG A 31 -2.13 2.91 -1.05
C ARG A 31 -2.64 4.20 -0.43
N THR A 32 -2.43 4.35 0.88
CA THR A 32 -2.86 5.50 1.70
C THR A 32 -1.87 5.67 2.85
N GLU A 33 -1.89 6.82 3.51
CA GLU A 33 -1.10 7.12 4.71
C GLU A 33 -1.35 6.13 5.87
N THR A 34 -2.51 5.48 5.89
CA THR A 34 -2.87 4.49 6.92
C THR A 34 -2.11 3.17 6.76
N ASP A 35 -1.57 2.92 5.57
CA ASP A 35 -0.76 1.73 5.29
C ASP A 35 0.69 1.91 5.78
N LEU A 36 1.12 3.13 6.14
CA LEU A 36 2.46 3.40 6.67
C LEU A 36 2.59 3.03 8.16
N PRO A 37 3.74 2.47 8.59
CA PRO A 37 4.07 2.26 10.00
C PRO A 37 3.89 3.52 10.83
N LEU A 38 3.09 3.46 11.90
CA LEU A 38 2.76 4.61 12.75
C LEU A 38 4.01 5.33 13.29
N ALA A 39 5.00 4.57 13.75
CA ALA A 39 6.21 5.12 14.36
C ALA A 39 7.10 5.90 13.38
N LYS A 40 7.15 5.49 12.11
CA LYS A 40 8.00 6.08 11.06
C LYS A 40 7.21 6.83 10.00
N ARG A 41 5.92 7.07 10.21
CA ARG A 41 5.01 7.60 9.19
C ARG A 41 5.53 8.91 8.59
N GLU A 42 5.98 9.83 9.43
CA GLU A 42 6.42 11.15 8.97
C GLU A 42 7.70 11.10 8.14
N GLU A 43 8.67 10.28 8.55
CA GLU A 43 9.91 10.03 7.80
C GLU A 43 9.61 9.40 6.43
N LEU A 44 8.74 8.38 6.41
CA LEU A 44 8.36 7.69 5.18
C LEU A 44 7.54 8.59 4.24
N LEU A 45 6.70 9.48 4.78
CA LEU A 45 6.01 10.48 3.97
C LEU A 45 7.02 11.43 3.30
N LYS A 46 8.04 11.90 4.01
CA LYS A 46 9.10 12.73 3.40
C LYS A 46 9.82 11.98 2.30
N GLU A 47 10.16 10.71 2.53
CA GLU A 47 10.82 9.88 1.52
C GLU A 47 9.95 9.68 0.26
N LEU A 48 8.63 9.54 0.40
CA LEU A 48 7.70 9.46 -0.74
C LEU A 48 7.65 10.76 -1.54
N GLU A 49 7.66 11.91 -0.87
CA GLU A 49 7.68 13.22 -1.53
C GLU A 49 9.03 13.45 -2.24
N GLU A 50 10.15 13.26 -1.53
CA GLU A 50 11.51 13.55 -2.01
C GLU A 50 11.98 12.59 -3.12
N LYS A 51 11.81 11.27 -2.93
CA LYS A 51 12.35 10.27 -3.85
C LYS A 51 11.37 9.84 -4.93
N HIS A 52 10.08 9.85 -4.62
CA HIS A 52 9.04 9.34 -5.52
C HIS A 52 8.14 10.42 -6.10
N GLY A 53 8.28 11.69 -5.67
CA GLY A 53 7.51 12.82 -6.19
C GLY A 53 6.03 12.78 -5.81
N TRP A 54 5.68 12.13 -4.69
CA TRP A 54 4.30 12.04 -4.25
C TRP A 54 3.83 13.37 -3.68
N LYS A 55 2.58 13.74 -3.93
CA LYS A 55 1.99 14.97 -3.39
C LYS A 55 1.36 14.68 -2.03
N ILE A 56 1.82 15.39 -1.01
CA ILE A 56 1.39 15.18 0.37
C ILE A 56 0.78 16.47 0.92
N ASP A 57 -0.40 16.35 1.53
CA ASP A 57 -0.96 17.38 2.36
C ASP A 57 -0.34 17.28 3.77
N TRP A 58 0.68 18.09 4.03
CA TRP A 58 1.40 18.13 5.30
C TRP A 58 0.54 18.60 6.48
N SER A 59 -0.54 19.36 6.24
CA SER A 59 -1.43 19.81 7.31
C SER A 59 -2.19 18.63 7.94
N ARG A 60 -2.55 17.65 7.11
CA ARG A 60 -3.31 16.45 7.50
C ARG A 60 -2.46 15.16 7.47
N LYS A 61 -1.21 15.25 7.04
CA LYS A 61 -0.30 14.13 6.76
C LYS A 61 -0.96 13.08 5.85
N LYS A 62 -1.63 13.55 4.79
CA LYS A 62 -2.37 12.73 3.84
C LYS A 62 -1.71 12.69 2.48
N ILE A 63 -1.81 11.53 1.82
CA ILE A 63 -1.31 11.37 0.46
C ILE A 63 -2.42 11.80 -0.50
N LEU A 64 -2.13 12.75 -1.39
CA LEU A 64 -3.07 13.25 -2.40
C LEU A 64 -2.90 12.51 -3.72
N GLU A 65 -1.67 12.42 -4.21
CA GLU A 65 -1.31 11.78 -5.48
C GLU A 65 -0.01 10.98 -5.31
N GLY A 66 0.10 9.85 -6.01
CA GLY A 66 1.30 9.01 -5.97
C GLY A 66 1.02 7.50 -6.07
N PRO A 67 0.13 6.93 -5.23
CA PRO A 67 -0.11 5.49 -5.22
C PRO A 67 -0.57 4.95 -6.57
N ILE A 68 0.08 3.88 -7.05
CA ILE A 68 -0.30 3.20 -8.30
C ILE A 68 -1.74 2.67 -8.23
N ARG A 69 -2.16 2.19 -7.05
CA ARG A 69 -3.51 1.68 -6.81
C ARG A 69 -4.11 2.32 -5.56
N PRO A 70 -5.25 3.00 -5.66
CA PRO A 70 -5.93 3.54 -4.49
C PRO A 70 -6.53 2.42 -3.64
N TYR A 71 -6.83 2.73 -2.39
CA TYR A 71 -7.59 1.82 -1.54
C TYR A 71 -9.06 1.77 -1.98
N HIS A 72 -9.58 0.57 -2.24
CA HIS A 72 -10.98 0.35 -2.57
C HIS A 72 -11.51 -0.87 -1.80
N ALA A 73 -12.39 -0.65 -0.84
CA ALA A 73 -12.88 -1.70 0.06
C ALA A 73 -13.74 -2.76 -0.66
N GLY A 74 -14.51 -2.37 -1.68
CA GLY A 74 -15.30 -3.29 -2.49
C GLY A 74 -14.52 -3.93 -3.65
N PHE A 75 -13.19 -3.81 -3.67
CA PHE A 75 -12.40 -4.35 -4.77
C PHE A 75 -12.32 -5.87 -4.64
N ASN A 76 -12.72 -6.57 -5.69
CA ASN A 76 -12.71 -8.03 -5.72
C ASN A 76 -11.64 -8.54 -6.71
N PRO A 77 -10.39 -8.73 -6.24
CA PRO A 77 -9.30 -9.15 -7.11
C PRO A 77 -9.50 -10.60 -7.58
N THR A 78 -9.49 -10.83 -8.88
CA THR A 78 -9.51 -12.19 -9.47
C THR A 78 -8.68 -12.24 -10.75
N CYS A 79 -8.10 -13.40 -11.04
CA CYS A 79 -7.45 -13.68 -12.33
C CYS A 79 -8.39 -14.44 -13.29
N VAL A 80 -9.59 -14.81 -12.86
CA VAL A 80 -10.53 -15.62 -13.65
C VAL A 80 -11.41 -14.71 -14.49
N GLU A 81 -11.16 -14.68 -15.80
CA GLU A 81 -11.85 -13.77 -16.73
C GLU A 81 -13.39 -13.88 -16.65
N ARG A 82 -13.89 -15.11 -16.58
CA ARG A 82 -15.32 -15.42 -16.48
C ARG A 82 -16.01 -14.68 -15.33
N LEU A 83 -15.34 -14.51 -14.20
CA LEU A 83 -15.93 -13.87 -13.02
C LEU A 83 -16.10 -12.35 -13.19
N PHE A 84 -15.35 -11.73 -14.09
CA PHE A 84 -15.60 -10.33 -14.46
C PHE A 84 -16.86 -10.19 -15.33
N LYS A 85 -17.12 -11.17 -16.19
CA LYS A 85 -18.26 -11.15 -17.13
C LYS A 85 -19.58 -11.59 -16.46
N GLU A 86 -19.53 -12.72 -15.77
CA GLU A 86 -20.72 -13.38 -15.20
C GLU A 86 -20.97 -13.01 -13.73
N GLY A 87 -20.02 -12.33 -13.09
CA GLY A 87 -20.05 -12.04 -11.66
C GLY A 87 -19.75 -13.27 -10.79
N PHE A 88 -19.39 -13.05 -9.52
CA PHE A 88 -19.05 -14.11 -8.58
C PHE A 88 -20.24 -15.01 -8.20
N SER A 89 -21.46 -14.51 -8.39
CA SER A 89 -22.70 -15.28 -8.23
C SER A 89 -22.81 -16.45 -9.22
N SER A 90 -22.07 -16.44 -10.33
CA SER A 90 -21.95 -17.57 -11.25
C SER A 90 -21.25 -18.81 -10.65
N LEU A 91 -20.49 -18.65 -9.56
CA LEU A 91 -19.80 -19.74 -8.88
C LEU A 91 -20.75 -20.70 -8.15
N ALA A 92 -21.90 -20.19 -7.69
CA ALA A 92 -22.88 -20.95 -6.91
C ALA A 92 -23.85 -21.79 -7.78
N LYS A 93 -23.77 -21.67 -9.11
CA LYS A 93 -24.64 -22.40 -10.05
C LYS A 93 -24.12 -23.79 -10.45
N LYS A 94 -23.27 -24.41 -9.63
CA LYS A 94 -22.77 -25.78 -9.85
C LYS A 94 -23.41 -26.74 -8.87
#